data_AF-A0ABD6EM90-F1
#
_entry.id   AF-A0ABD6EM90-F1
#
_cell.length_a   1.000
_cell.length_b   1.000
_cell.length_c   1.000
_cell.angle_alpha   90.00
_cell.angle_beta   90.00
_cell.angle_gamma   90.00
#
_symmetry.space_group_name_H-M   'P 1'
#
loop_
_entity.id
_entity.type
_entity.pdbx_description
1 polymer ?
#
loop_
_entity_poly.entity_id
_entity_poly.type
_entity_poly.pdbx_seq_one_letter_code
_entity_poly.pdbx_strand_id
1 'polypeptide(L)'
;MLSHHLFQLLSFSLKSILGATAHKTKELPEVMRRWQMVSGCLFITFPALFIVTSALVNTVILRQSSLRSMTAYRIIFLLNVFCSFHLLARLISGIMSFCNIKFDPAFNGVIGALLLSSWEASVAMVLVLAVFRATSIVKSTVDARWTYLQITVAVTYGLVCFIVFLTPEFTIDYDLNESTWNFVSNSASIATLSVVLTTVTLSTNFLMLLVYVATTIFIIQKVHF
;
A
#
# COMPACT_ATOMS: atom_id res chain seq x y z
N MET A 1 2.04 -0.57 8.52
CA MET A 1 1.78 0.50 9.51
C MET A 1 2.97 0.74 10.44
N LEU A 2 3.61 -0.30 11.01
CA LEU A 2 4.78 -0.12 11.88
C LEU A 2 5.99 0.52 11.17
N SER A 3 6.32 0.15 9.93
CA SER A 3 7.49 0.71 9.22
C SER A 3 7.32 2.19 8.84
N HIS A 4 6.12 2.61 8.44
CA HIS A 4 5.82 4.01 8.14
C HIS A 4 5.80 4.87 9.41
N HIS A 5 5.21 4.36 10.51
CA HIS A 5 5.25 5.06 11.79
C HIS A 5 6.64 5.08 12.43
N LEU A 6 7.43 4.01 12.32
CA LEU A 6 8.83 4.01 12.75
C LEU A 6 9.66 4.99 11.93
N PHE A 7 9.46 5.03 10.62
CA PHE A 7 10.15 6.00 9.76
C PHE A 7 9.73 7.43 10.10
N GLN A 8 8.43 7.69 10.34
CA GLN A 8 7.97 9.01 10.80
C GLN A 8 8.50 9.37 12.18
N LEU A 9 8.50 8.45 13.15
CA LEU A 9 9.05 8.68 14.49
C LEU A 9 10.56 8.94 14.45
N LEU A 10 11.31 8.17 13.64
CA LEU A 10 12.73 8.41 13.41
C LEU A 10 12.95 9.77 12.76
N SER A 11 12.17 10.12 11.73
CA SER A 11 12.26 11.42 11.06
C SER A 11 11.91 12.60 12.00
N PHE A 12 10.97 12.41 12.93
CA PHE A 12 10.53 13.42 13.89
C PHE A 12 11.58 13.62 14.99
N SER A 13 12.13 12.54 15.55
CA SER A 13 13.25 12.61 16.49
C SER A 13 14.49 13.25 15.84
N LEU A 14 14.78 12.93 14.58
CA LEU A 14 15.89 13.56 13.84
C LEU A 14 15.63 15.05 13.56
N LYS A 15 14.42 15.44 13.15
CA LYS A 15 14.04 16.86 12.98
C LYS A 15 14.12 17.64 14.30
N SER A 16 13.74 17.03 15.43
CA SER A 16 13.89 17.60 16.76
C SER A 16 15.36 17.82 17.14
N ILE A 17 16.24 16.85 16.83
CA ILE A 17 17.68 16.93 17.11
C ILE A 17 18.35 17.97 16.20
N LEU A 18 17.96 18.03 14.92
CA LEU A 18 18.46 18.97 13.93
C LEU A 18 17.91 20.40 14.14
N GLY A 19 16.67 20.53 14.60
CA GLY A 19 16.04 21.81 14.92
C GLY A 19 16.69 22.51 16.12
N ALA A 20 17.18 21.75 17.09
CA ALA A 20 17.94 22.28 18.23
C ALA A 20 19.34 22.79 17.85
N THR A 21 19.85 22.44 16.67
CA THR A 21 21.17 22.88 16.15
C THR A 21 21.07 23.92 15.03
N ALA A 22 19.85 24.30 14.60
CA ALA A 22 19.60 25.15 13.44
C ALA A 22 19.74 26.67 13.67
N HIS A 23 20.42 27.11 14.73
CA HIS A 23 20.75 28.53 14.91
C HIS A 23 22.10 28.82 14.23
N LYS A 24 22.05 29.10 12.91
CA LYS A 24 23.14 29.43 11.96
C LYS A 24 23.80 28.23 11.26
N THR A 25 23.42 27.95 10.02
CA THR A 25 24.37 27.58 8.94
C THR A 25 23.69 27.58 7.57
N LYS A 26 24.37 28.15 6.57
CA LYS A 26 24.07 28.02 5.13
C LYS A 26 24.29 26.59 4.58
N GLU A 27 24.58 25.61 5.44
CA GLU A 27 24.98 24.23 5.09
C GLU A 27 23.83 23.21 5.10
N LEU A 28 22.63 23.61 5.52
CA LEU A 28 21.41 22.78 5.48
C LEU A 28 21.16 22.08 4.11
N PRO A 29 21.48 22.68 2.94
CA PRO A 29 21.21 22.05 1.64
C PRO A 29 22.03 20.78 1.38
N GLU A 30 23.29 20.72 1.84
CA GLU A 30 24.16 19.57 1.53
C GLU A 30 23.78 18.33 2.33
N VAL A 31 23.46 18.51 3.62
CA VAL A 31 23.04 17.41 4.49
C VAL A 31 21.73 16.81 3.98
N MET A 32 20.74 17.65 3.64
CA MET A 32 19.47 17.19 3.07
C MET A 32 19.67 16.40 1.78
N ARG A 33 20.54 16.87 0.87
CA ARG A 33 20.86 16.17 -0.37
C ARG A 33 21.46 14.78 -0.14
N ARG A 34 22.37 14.63 0.83
CA ARG A 34 22.95 13.32 1.17
C ARG A 34 21.87 12.35 1.68
N TRP A 35 20.95 12.81 2.51
CA TRP A 35 19.83 11.99 2.99
C TRP A 35 18.88 11.57 1.87
N GLN A 36 18.57 12.48 0.93
CA GLN A 36 17.76 12.16 -0.25
C GLN A 36 18.42 11.07 -1.11
N MET A 37 19.73 11.15 -1.34
CA MET A 37 20.47 10.13 -2.08
C MET A 37 20.41 8.77 -1.38
N VAL A 38 20.63 8.74 -0.06
CA VAL A 38 20.54 7.49 0.73
C VAL A 38 19.12 6.91 0.68
N SER A 39 18.10 7.73 0.89
CA SER A 39 16.69 7.29 0.79
C SER A 39 16.37 6.77 -0.61
N GLY A 40 16.86 7.44 -1.65
CA GLY A 40 16.72 7.02 -3.04
C GLY A 40 17.34 5.65 -3.29
N CYS A 41 18.57 5.41 -2.83
CA CYS A 41 19.23 4.10 -2.93
C CYS A 41 18.42 2.98 -2.25
N LEU A 42 17.86 3.23 -1.08
CA LEU A 42 17.03 2.25 -0.36
C LEU A 42 15.71 1.97 -1.11
N PHE A 43 15.04 3.03 -1.58
CA PHE A 43 13.81 2.92 -2.38
C PHE A 43 14.03 2.35 -3.79
N ILE A 44 15.26 2.26 -4.28
CA ILE A 44 15.57 1.52 -5.50
C ILE A 44 15.86 0.06 -5.17
N THR A 45 16.76 -0.18 -4.22
CA THR A 45 17.32 -1.52 -3.95
C THR A 45 16.26 -2.48 -3.40
N PHE A 46 15.49 -2.08 -2.39
CA PHE A 46 14.50 -2.97 -1.80
C PHE A 46 13.35 -3.30 -2.77
N PRO A 47 12.72 -2.32 -3.43
CA PRO A 47 11.65 -2.64 -4.37
C PRO A 47 12.11 -3.46 -5.57
N ALA A 48 13.30 -3.23 -6.11
CA ALA A 48 13.85 -4.06 -7.17
C ALA A 48 13.97 -5.53 -6.75
N LEU A 49 14.54 -5.80 -5.56
CA LEU A 49 14.66 -7.15 -5.02
C LEU A 49 13.30 -7.83 -4.81
N PHE A 50 12.33 -7.10 -4.25
CA PHE A 50 11.00 -7.63 -3.99
C PHE A 50 10.17 -7.83 -5.26
N ILE A 51 10.34 -6.99 -6.29
CA ILE A 51 9.73 -7.19 -7.61
C ILE A 51 10.25 -8.50 -8.24
N VAL A 52 11.56 -8.73 -8.21
CA VAL A 52 12.16 -9.97 -8.73
C VAL A 52 11.61 -11.18 -7.98
N THR A 53 11.56 -11.11 -6.65
CA THR A 53 11.03 -12.20 -5.82
C THR A 53 9.55 -12.46 -6.11
N SER A 54 8.73 -11.41 -6.22
CA SER A 54 7.31 -11.51 -6.55
C SER A 54 7.09 -12.12 -7.95
N ALA A 55 7.90 -11.73 -8.93
CA ALA A 55 7.87 -12.28 -10.27
C ALA A 55 8.25 -13.77 -10.29
N LEU A 56 9.25 -14.19 -9.51
CA LEU A 56 9.63 -15.60 -9.38
C LEU A 56 8.50 -16.43 -8.75
N VAL A 57 7.90 -15.97 -7.65
CA VAL A 57 6.76 -16.65 -7.01
C VAL A 57 5.59 -16.78 -7.99
N ASN A 58 5.24 -15.69 -8.67
CA ASN A 58 4.16 -15.69 -9.65
C ASN A 58 4.47 -16.64 -10.82
N THR A 59 5.72 -16.70 -11.28
CA THR A 59 6.15 -17.64 -12.33
C THR A 59 5.98 -19.09 -11.88
N VAL A 60 6.35 -19.44 -10.64
CA VAL A 60 6.16 -20.80 -10.10
C VAL A 60 4.67 -21.16 -10.05
N ILE A 61 3.84 -20.27 -9.52
CA ILE A 61 2.37 -20.47 -9.48
C ILE A 61 1.83 -20.65 -10.90
N LEU A 62 2.22 -19.78 -11.83
CA LEU A 62 1.75 -19.84 -13.22
C LEU A 62 2.24 -21.07 -13.98
N ARG A 63 3.36 -21.69 -13.60
CA ARG A 63 3.86 -22.91 -14.25
C ARG A 63 3.21 -24.19 -13.69
N GLN A 64 2.95 -24.25 -12.40
CA GLN A 64 2.44 -25.47 -11.75
C GLN A 64 0.90 -25.50 -11.72
N SER A 65 0.28 -26.38 -12.53
CA SER A 65 -1.19 -26.52 -12.60
C SER A 65 -1.83 -26.90 -11.27
N SER A 66 -1.15 -27.72 -10.46
CA SER A 66 -1.58 -28.07 -9.10
C SER A 66 -1.74 -26.83 -8.22
N LEU A 67 -0.77 -25.91 -8.24
CA LEU A 67 -0.84 -24.66 -7.49
C LEU A 67 -1.94 -23.73 -8.03
N ARG A 68 -2.07 -23.61 -9.36
CA ARG A 68 -3.15 -22.78 -9.97
C ARG A 68 -4.54 -23.27 -9.61
N SER A 69 -4.72 -24.56 -9.32
CA SER A 69 -6.02 -25.11 -8.92
C SER A 69 -6.43 -24.71 -7.50
N MET A 70 -5.46 -24.40 -6.63
CA MET A 70 -5.71 -24.09 -5.23
C MET A 70 -6.06 -22.61 -5.01
N THR A 71 -7.20 -22.34 -4.39
CA THR A 71 -7.71 -20.99 -4.13
C THR A 71 -6.71 -20.09 -3.38
N ALA A 72 -5.99 -20.64 -2.39
CA ALA A 72 -4.96 -19.90 -1.65
C ALA A 72 -3.89 -19.29 -2.56
N TYR A 73 -3.40 -20.05 -3.54
CA TYR A 73 -2.38 -19.58 -4.46
C TYR A 73 -2.91 -18.57 -5.48
N ARG A 74 -4.21 -18.62 -5.82
CA ARG A 74 -4.86 -17.56 -6.61
C ARG A 74 -4.90 -16.23 -5.85
N ILE A 75 -5.23 -16.27 -4.55
CA ILE A 75 -5.21 -15.09 -3.67
C ILE A 75 -3.78 -14.53 -3.56
N ILE A 76 -2.79 -15.40 -3.30
CA ILE A 76 -1.37 -15.01 -3.20
C ILE A 76 -0.86 -14.40 -4.52
N PHE A 77 -1.24 -14.97 -5.66
CA PHE A 77 -0.86 -14.45 -6.98
C PHE A 77 -1.35 -13.01 -7.16
N LEU A 78 -2.64 -12.76 -6.91
CA LEU A 78 -3.23 -11.42 -7.02
C LEU A 78 -2.64 -10.44 -5.99
N LEU A 79 -2.39 -10.89 -4.75
CA LEU A 79 -1.69 -10.10 -3.74
C LEU A 79 -0.30 -9.66 -4.25
N ASN A 80 0.47 -10.58 -4.83
CA ASN A 80 1.78 -10.26 -5.40
C ASN A 80 1.70 -9.28 -6.59
N VAL A 81 0.63 -9.33 -7.38
CA VAL A 81 0.39 -8.35 -8.46
C VAL A 81 0.22 -6.95 -7.88
N PHE A 82 -0.64 -6.77 -6.86
CA PHE A 82 -0.80 -5.47 -6.20
C PHE A 82 0.47 -5.00 -5.49
N CYS A 83 1.17 -5.90 -4.78
CA CYS A 83 2.48 -5.61 -4.22
C CYS A 83 3.47 -5.14 -5.31
N SER A 84 3.45 -5.74 -6.49
CA SER A 84 4.34 -5.32 -7.60
C SER A 84 4.01 -3.91 -8.09
N PHE A 85 2.74 -3.52 -8.20
CA PHE A 85 2.35 -2.14 -8.52
C PHE A 85 2.80 -1.15 -7.45
N HIS A 86 2.64 -1.50 -6.17
CA HIS A 86 3.11 -0.69 -5.05
C HIS A 86 4.63 -0.48 -5.11
N LEU A 87 5.37 -1.57 -5.31
CA LEU A 87 6.84 -1.57 -5.39
C LEU A 87 7.34 -0.81 -6.63
N LEU A 88 6.63 -0.87 -7.76
CA LEU A 88 6.95 -0.10 -8.94
C LEU A 88 6.84 1.42 -8.66
N ALA A 89 5.77 1.86 -8.01
CA ALA A 89 5.63 3.26 -7.61
C ALA A 89 6.73 3.69 -6.63
N ARG A 90 7.11 2.83 -5.68
CA ARG A 90 8.26 3.07 -4.78
C ARG A 90 9.59 3.15 -5.51
N LEU A 91 9.81 2.30 -6.52
CA LEU A 91 11.01 2.34 -7.36
C LEU A 91 11.14 3.69 -8.07
N ILE A 92 10.04 4.17 -8.66
CA ILE A 92 9.97 5.50 -9.29
C ILE A 92 10.26 6.61 -8.27
N SER A 93 9.69 6.51 -7.07
CA SER A 93 9.97 7.44 -5.95
C SER A 93 11.46 7.47 -5.60
N GLY A 94 12.12 6.31 -5.59
CA GLY A 94 13.54 6.18 -5.33
C GLY A 94 14.40 6.85 -6.41
N ILE A 95 14.01 6.72 -7.68
CA ILE A 95 14.67 7.42 -8.81
C ILE A 95 14.55 8.94 -8.65
N MET A 96 13.36 9.44 -8.29
CA MET A 96 13.11 10.86 -8.05
C MET A 96 13.99 11.41 -6.91
N SER A 97 14.01 10.74 -5.75
CA SER A 97 14.85 11.13 -4.62
C SER A 97 16.34 11.04 -4.93
N PHE A 98 16.78 9.99 -5.63
CA PHE A 98 18.19 9.81 -5.96
C PHE A 98 18.71 10.86 -6.93
N CYS A 99 17.94 11.15 -7.99
CA CYS A 99 18.31 12.14 -9.00
C CYS A 99 17.98 13.58 -8.58
N ASN A 100 17.24 13.75 -7.48
CA ASN A 100 16.67 15.02 -7.03
C ASN A 100 15.86 15.71 -8.15
N ILE A 101 15.00 14.95 -8.82
CA ILE A 101 14.12 15.43 -9.90
C ILE A 101 12.65 15.19 -9.56
N LYS A 102 11.77 16.10 -9.98
CA LYS A 102 10.33 15.85 -10.04
C LYS A 102 9.92 15.55 -11.48
N PHE A 103 9.03 14.58 -11.64
CA PHE A 103 8.35 14.35 -12.91
C PHE A 103 7.22 15.35 -13.11
N ASP A 104 6.62 15.33 -14.30
CA ASP A 104 5.42 16.08 -14.63
C ASP A 104 4.31 15.84 -13.57
N PRO A 105 3.56 16.87 -13.15
CA PRO A 105 2.53 16.74 -12.12
C PRO A 105 1.47 15.67 -12.44
N ALA A 106 1.06 15.51 -13.70
CA ALA A 106 0.07 14.50 -14.07
C ALA A 106 0.64 13.09 -13.90
N PHE A 107 1.89 12.88 -14.34
CA PHE A 107 2.57 11.61 -14.10
C PHE A 107 2.74 11.33 -12.61
N ASN A 108 3.11 12.34 -11.83
CA ASN A 108 3.28 12.20 -10.39
C ASN A 108 1.98 11.80 -9.69
N GLY A 109 0.86 12.44 -10.07
CA GLY A 109 -0.47 12.09 -9.57
C GLY A 109 -0.84 10.64 -9.85
N VAL A 110 -0.56 10.14 -11.06
CA VAL A 110 -0.80 8.73 -11.43
C VAL A 110 0.03 7.77 -10.57
N ILE A 111 1.32 8.06 -10.37
CA ILE A 111 2.19 7.20 -9.54
C ILE A 111 1.77 7.22 -8.08
N GLY A 112 1.40 8.39 -7.53
CA GLY A 112 0.87 8.51 -6.18
C GLY A 112 -0.44 7.75 -6.01
N ALA A 113 -1.37 7.87 -6.96
CA ALA A 113 -2.63 7.11 -6.97
C ALA A 113 -2.37 5.60 -7.04
N LEU A 114 -1.45 5.17 -7.90
CA LEU A 114 -1.05 3.76 -8.01
C LEU A 114 -0.45 3.25 -6.70
N LEU A 115 0.41 4.03 -6.04
CA LEU A 115 1.05 3.69 -4.78
C LEU A 115 0.02 3.41 -3.67
N LEU A 116 -0.92 4.33 -3.46
CA LEU A 116 -1.91 4.22 -2.39
C LEU A 116 -2.98 3.18 -2.69
N SER A 117 -3.52 3.15 -3.91
CA SER A 117 -4.57 2.19 -4.28
C SER A 117 -4.09 0.74 -4.26
N SER A 118 -2.86 0.48 -4.73
CA SER A 118 -2.26 -0.86 -4.68
C SER A 118 -1.97 -1.31 -3.24
N TRP A 119 -1.65 -0.37 -2.34
CA TRP A 119 -1.54 -0.64 -0.91
C TRP A 119 -2.87 -1.07 -0.31
N GLU A 120 -3.93 -0.29 -0.54
CA GLU A 120 -5.29 -0.59 -0.07
C GLU A 120 -5.80 -1.94 -0.60
N ALA A 121 -5.58 -2.22 -1.89
CA ALA A 121 -5.90 -3.51 -2.50
C ALA A 121 -5.13 -4.67 -1.85
N SER A 122 -3.85 -4.46 -1.52
CA SER A 122 -3.04 -5.48 -0.85
C SER A 122 -3.55 -5.78 0.56
N VAL A 123 -3.93 -4.76 1.33
CA VAL A 123 -4.53 -4.93 2.66
C VAL A 123 -5.83 -5.72 2.57
N ALA A 124 -6.70 -5.36 1.62
CA ALA A 124 -7.94 -6.09 1.35
C ALA A 124 -7.68 -7.57 1.02
N MET A 125 -6.71 -7.85 0.16
CA MET A 125 -6.34 -9.21 -0.24
C MET A 125 -5.73 -10.04 0.90
N VAL A 126 -4.94 -9.42 1.78
CA VAL A 126 -4.43 -10.09 2.99
C VAL A 126 -5.59 -10.51 3.90
N LEU A 127 -6.64 -9.69 4.00
CA LEU A 127 -7.83 -10.02 4.77
C LEU A 127 -8.63 -11.18 4.14
N VAL A 128 -8.79 -11.19 2.80
CA VAL A 128 -9.33 -12.35 2.06
C VAL A 128 -8.55 -13.63 2.42
N LEU A 129 -7.22 -13.55 2.38
CA LEU A 129 -6.35 -14.71 2.67
C LEU A 129 -6.51 -15.19 4.11
N ALA A 130 -6.58 -14.26 5.08
CA ALA A 130 -6.76 -14.59 6.49
C ALA A 130 -8.08 -15.33 6.74
N VAL A 131 -9.19 -14.86 6.15
CA VAL A 131 -10.50 -15.54 6.30
C VAL A 131 -10.54 -16.88 5.57
N PHE A 132 -9.95 -16.96 4.37
CA PHE A 132 -9.79 -18.25 3.69
C PHE A 132 -9.03 -19.26 4.59
N ARG A 133 -7.96 -18.82 5.27
CA ARG A 133 -7.22 -19.67 6.20
C ARG A 133 -8.04 -20.04 7.44
N ALA A 134 -8.70 -19.09 8.08
CA ALA A 134 -9.53 -19.35 9.26
C ALA A 134 -10.64 -20.38 8.97
N THR A 135 -11.32 -20.24 7.84
CA THR A 135 -12.39 -21.15 7.44
C THR A 135 -11.89 -22.54 7.08
N SER A 136 -10.70 -22.65 6.49
CA SER A 136 -10.05 -23.94 6.23
C SER A 136 -9.71 -24.72 7.51
N ILE A 137 -9.37 -24.02 8.61
CA ILE A 137 -9.06 -24.64 9.91
C ILE A 137 -10.30 -25.26 10.55
N VAL A 138 -11.46 -24.60 10.43
CA VAL A 138 -12.74 -25.07 10.99
C VAL A 138 -13.31 -26.26 10.19
N LYS A 139 -12.59 -26.76 9.17
CA LYS A 139 -13.06 -27.80 8.22
C LYS A 139 -14.39 -27.45 7.54
N SER A 140 -14.76 -26.18 7.53
CA SER A 140 -15.89 -25.74 6.74
C SER A 140 -15.48 -25.74 5.27
N THR A 141 -16.19 -26.49 4.45
CA THR A 141 -16.08 -26.37 2.99
C THR A 141 -16.74 -25.07 2.57
N VAL A 142 -16.02 -23.96 2.71
CA VAL A 142 -16.45 -22.69 2.15
C VAL A 142 -16.57 -22.87 0.65
N ASP A 143 -17.77 -22.66 0.13
CA ASP A 143 -18.02 -22.70 -1.30
C ASP A 143 -17.04 -21.76 -1.99
N ALA A 144 -16.32 -22.27 -2.98
CA ALA A 144 -15.35 -21.51 -3.76
C ALA A 144 -15.96 -20.20 -4.28
N ARG A 145 -17.27 -20.19 -4.58
CA ARG A 145 -18.03 -19.00 -4.98
C ARG A 145 -17.90 -17.82 -4.01
N TRP A 146 -17.94 -18.08 -2.70
CA TRP A 146 -17.80 -17.03 -1.68
C TRP A 146 -16.40 -16.43 -1.67
N THR A 147 -15.37 -17.27 -1.85
CA THR A 147 -13.99 -16.76 -1.93
C THR A 147 -13.78 -15.92 -3.19
N TYR A 148 -14.34 -16.33 -4.34
CA TYR A 148 -14.29 -15.51 -5.56
C TYR A 148 -15.01 -14.17 -5.40
N LEU A 149 -16.15 -14.14 -4.71
CA LEU A 149 -16.85 -12.90 -4.41
C LEU A 149 -15.96 -11.97 -3.58
N GLN A 150 -15.34 -12.47 -2.51
CA GLN A 150 -14.42 -11.69 -1.67
C GLN A 150 -13.22 -11.15 -2.46
N ILE A 151 -12.60 -11.97 -3.31
CA ILE A 151 -11.52 -11.53 -4.21
C ILE A 151 -12.01 -10.41 -5.13
N THR A 152 -13.18 -10.58 -5.73
CA THR A 152 -13.76 -9.60 -6.66
C THR A 152 -14.02 -8.26 -5.97
N VAL A 153 -14.58 -8.30 -4.75
CA VAL A 153 -14.80 -7.11 -3.91
C VAL A 153 -13.47 -6.43 -3.59
N ALA A 154 -12.44 -7.18 -3.17
CA ALA A 154 -11.12 -6.62 -2.85
C ALA A 154 -10.44 -5.96 -4.07
N VAL A 155 -10.49 -6.60 -5.23
CA VAL A 155 -9.95 -6.04 -6.49
C VAL A 155 -10.71 -4.79 -6.89
N THR A 156 -12.05 -4.82 -6.82
CA THR A 156 -12.90 -3.67 -7.17
C THR A 156 -12.64 -2.51 -6.22
N TYR A 157 -12.48 -2.76 -4.92
CA TYR A 157 -12.11 -1.75 -3.92
C TYR A 157 -10.80 -1.06 -4.28
N GLY A 158 -9.76 -1.83 -4.66
CA GLY A 158 -8.50 -1.28 -5.14
C GLY A 158 -8.65 -0.37 -6.36
N LEU A 159 -9.45 -0.79 -7.35
CA LEU A 159 -9.72 0.00 -8.56
C LEU A 159 -10.49 1.29 -8.26
N VAL A 160 -11.50 1.22 -7.38
CA VAL A 160 -12.25 2.41 -6.93
C VAL A 160 -11.31 3.38 -6.23
N CYS A 161 -10.44 2.90 -5.33
CA CYS A 161 -9.44 3.74 -4.68
C CYS A 161 -8.51 4.42 -5.70
N PHE A 162 -8.07 3.69 -6.73
CA PHE A 162 -7.24 4.26 -7.80
C PHE A 162 -7.95 5.39 -8.52
N ILE A 163 -9.22 5.20 -8.92
CA ILE A 163 -10.02 6.23 -9.59
C ILE A 163 -10.21 7.44 -8.66
N VAL A 164 -10.52 7.24 -7.39
CA VAL A 164 -10.68 8.32 -6.40
C VAL A 164 -9.39 9.10 -6.25
N PHE A 165 -8.23 8.44 -6.11
CA PHE A 165 -6.94 9.13 -5.96
C PHE A 165 -6.44 9.82 -7.24
N LEU A 166 -7.02 9.53 -8.41
CA LEU A 166 -6.77 10.28 -9.64
C LEU A 166 -7.57 11.59 -9.72
N THR A 167 -8.60 11.76 -8.88
CA THR A 167 -9.39 13.00 -8.91
C THR A 167 -8.58 14.19 -8.35
N PRO A 168 -8.76 15.41 -8.91
CA PRO A 168 -7.99 16.59 -8.51
C PRO A 168 -8.01 16.87 -7.01
N GLU A 169 -9.13 16.59 -6.35
CA GLU A 169 -9.35 16.80 -4.92
C GLU A 169 -8.48 15.92 -4.03
N PHE A 170 -8.06 14.76 -4.55
CA PHE A 170 -7.25 13.77 -3.84
C PHE A 170 -5.86 13.62 -4.48
N THR A 171 -5.40 14.61 -5.25
CA THR A 171 -4.09 14.57 -5.92
C THR A 171 -2.98 14.36 -4.90
N ILE A 172 -2.09 13.40 -5.19
CA ILE A 172 -0.93 13.08 -4.36
C ILE A 172 0.31 13.53 -5.11
N ASP A 173 1.17 14.31 -4.45
CA ASP A 173 2.46 14.76 -4.98
C ASP A 173 3.61 14.20 -4.14
N TYR A 174 4.75 13.99 -4.78
CA TYR A 174 5.96 13.55 -4.12
C TYR A 174 6.75 14.75 -3.60
N ASP A 175 6.96 14.83 -2.29
CA ASP A 175 7.83 15.83 -1.68
C ASP A 175 9.27 15.31 -1.67
N LEU A 176 10.14 15.94 -2.46
CA LEU A 176 11.56 15.61 -2.52
C LEU A 176 12.27 15.88 -1.20
N ASN A 177 11.88 16.91 -0.46
CA ASN A 177 12.56 17.30 0.78
C ASN A 177 12.37 16.24 1.87
N GLU A 178 11.18 15.65 1.91
CA GLU A 178 10.83 14.60 2.87
C GLU A 178 11.02 13.19 2.32
N SER A 179 11.15 13.05 0.98
CA SER A 179 11.11 11.77 0.27
C SER A 179 9.86 10.97 0.60
N THR A 180 8.71 11.65 0.64
CA THR A 180 7.39 11.10 0.98
C THR A 180 6.33 11.55 0.00
N TRP A 181 5.27 10.76 -0.11
CA TRP A 181 4.07 11.11 -0.87
C TRP A 181 3.09 11.82 0.04
N ASN A 182 2.69 13.02 -0.34
CA ASN A 182 1.80 13.89 0.44
C ASN A 182 0.62 14.32 -0.44
N PHE A 183 -0.56 14.49 0.17
CA PHE A 183 -1.71 15.07 -0.54
C PHE A 183 -1.43 16.55 -0.85
N VAL A 184 -1.71 16.96 -2.09
CA VAL A 184 -1.54 18.36 -2.49
C VAL A 184 -2.58 19.20 -1.76
N SER A 185 -2.08 20.15 -0.98
CA SER A 185 -2.81 20.79 0.08
C SER A 185 -3.46 22.09 -0.41
N ASN A 186 -4.76 22.08 -0.77
CA ASN A 186 -5.54 23.34 -0.81
C ASN A 186 -5.98 23.65 0.63
N SER A 187 -5.64 24.82 1.16
CA SER A 187 -5.71 25.18 2.60
C SER A 187 -7.07 24.93 3.30
N ALA A 188 -8.19 24.97 2.58
CA ALA A 188 -9.52 24.68 3.12
C ALA A 188 -9.93 23.18 3.05
N SER A 189 -9.18 22.37 2.29
CA SER A 189 -9.50 20.97 2.01
C SER A 189 -8.72 19.99 2.87
N ILE A 190 -7.54 20.32 3.41
CA ILE A 190 -6.62 19.34 4.00
C ILE A 190 -7.16 18.68 5.27
N ALA A 191 -7.77 19.45 6.18
CA ALA A 191 -8.33 18.89 7.41
C ALA A 191 -9.53 17.99 7.11
N THR A 192 -10.38 18.43 6.17
CA THR A 192 -11.54 17.67 5.71
C THR A 192 -11.11 16.44 4.91
N LEU A 193 -10.07 16.54 4.08
CA LEU A 193 -9.54 15.47 3.25
C LEU A 193 -8.80 14.44 4.11
N SER A 194 -7.98 14.85 5.08
CA SER A 194 -7.31 13.90 5.98
C SER A 194 -8.32 13.18 6.85
N VAL A 195 -9.36 13.87 7.34
CA VAL A 195 -10.45 13.25 8.09
C VAL A 195 -11.27 12.35 7.18
N VAL A 196 -11.61 12.75 5.96
CA VAL A 196 -12.38 11.93 5.02
C VAL A 196 -11.57 10.72 4.59
N LEU A 197 -10.30 10.84 4.25
CA LEU A 197 -9.47 9.70 3.85
C LEU A 197 -9.23 8.76 5.04
N THR A 198 -8.91 9.29 6.21
CA THR A 198 -8.73 8.47 7.41
C THR A 198 -10.03 7.80 7.80
N THR A 199 -11.16 8.52 7.72
CA THR A 199 -12.49 7.99 8.04
C THR A 199 -12.96 7.00 6.98
N VAL A 200 -12.78 7.26 5.69
CA VAL A 200 -13.19 6.37 4.59
C VAL A 200 -12.31 5.14 4.57
N THR A 201 -10.98 5.27 4.69
CA THR A 201 -10.07 4.13 4.78
C THR A 201 -10.31 3.33 6.05
N LEU A 202 -10.45 3.96 7.23
CA LEU A 202 -10.78 3.23 8.47
C LEU A 202 -12.17 2.61 8.41
N SER A 203 -13.18 3.33 7.97
CA SER A 203 -14.56 2.82 7.90
C SER A 203 -14.69 1.73 6.85
N THR A 204 -13.99 1.81 5.72
CA THR A 204 -14.00 0.76 4.70
C THR A 204 -13.22 -0.47 5.17
N ASN A 205 -12.06 -0.28 5.80
CA ASN A 205 -11.31 -1.39 6.42
C ASN A 205 -12.10 -2.02 7.58
N PHE A 206 -12.82 -1.22 8.36
CA PHE A 206 -13.69 -1.69 9.44
C PHE A 206 -14.92 -2.40 8.91
N LEU A 207 -15.56 -1.88 7.86
CA LEU A 207 -16.70 -2.51 7.20
C LEU A 207 -16.28 -3.84 6.56
N MET A 208 -15.13 -3.86 5.89
CA MET A 208 -14.51 -5.09 5.41
C MET A 208 -14.34 -6.06 6.58
N LEU A 209 -13.70 -5.64 7.67
CA LEU A 209 -13.54 -6.48 8.86
C LEU A 209 -14.87 -7.01 9.39
N LEU A 210 -15.93 -6.19 9.47
CA LEU A 210 -17.26 -6.62 9.90
C LEU A 210 -17.86 -7.66 8.94
N VAL A 211 -17.80 -7.45 7.63
CA VAL A 211 -18.25 -8.42 6.63
C VAL A 211 -17.49 -9.73 6.78
N TYR A 212 -16.19 -9.68 7.07
CA TYR A 212 -15.35 -10.84 7.29
C TYR A 212 -15.64 -11.56 8.62
N VAL A 213 -15.86 -10.84 9.71
CA VAL A 213 -16.26 -11.41 11.00
C VAL A 213 -17.65 -12.05 10.89
N ALA A 214 -18.62 -11.35 10.28
CA ALA A 214 -19.98 -11.85 10.08
C ALA A 214 -20.00 -13.12 9.22
N THR A 215 -19.24 -13.15 8.12
CA THR A 215 -19.10 -14.37 7.30
C THR A 215 -18.43 -15.51 8.07
N THR A 216 -17.40 -15.22 8.88
CA THR A 216 -16.76 -16.24 9.72
C THR A 216 -17.72 -16.81 10.77
N ILE A 217 -18.48 -15.96 11.47
CA ILE A 217 -19.49 -16.39 12.45
C ILE A 217 -20.57 -17.25 11.78
N PHE A 218 -21.11 -16.77 10.65
CA PHE A 218 -22.12 -17.51 9.88
C PHE A 218 -21.61 -18.90 9.49
N ILE A 219 -20.36 -18.98 9.01
CA ILE A 219 -19.71 -20.24 8.64
C ILE A 219 -19.56 -21.17 9.86
N ILE A 220 -19.09 -20.67 11.01
CA ILE A 220 -18.93 -21.45 12.23
C ILE A 220 -20.28 -21.99 12.70
N GLN A 221 -21.33 -21.17 12.72
CA GLN A 221 -22.68 -21.60 13.11
C GLN A 221 -23.19 -22.71 12.18
N LYS A 222 -22.98 -22.59 10.87
CA LYS A 222 -23.37 -23.60 9.88
C LYS A 222 -22.63 -24.95 9.97
N VAL A 223 -21.49 -25.02 10.66
CA VAL A 223 -20.71 -26.26 10.83
C VAL A 223 -21.09 -27.00 12.11
N HIS A 224 -21.59 -26.29 13.12
CA HIS A 224 -21.96 -26.86 14.42
C HIS A 224 -23.42 -27.33 14.50
N PHE A 225 -24.24 -27.07 13.48
CA PHE A 225 -25.62 -27.56 13.34
C PHE A 225 -25.76 -28.35 12.04
#